data_AF-A0A6A6S640-F1
#
_entry.id   AF-A0A6A6S640-F1
#
_cell.length_a   1.000
_cell.length_b   1.000
_cell.length_c   1.000
_cell.angle_alpha   90.00
_cell.angle_beta   90.00
_cell.angle_gamma   90.00
#
_symmetry.space_group_name_H-M   'P 1'
#
loop_
_entity.id
_entity.type
_entity.pdbx_description
1 polymer ?
#
loop_
_entity_poly.entity_id
_entity_poly.type
_entity_poly.pdbx_seq_one_letter_code
_entity_poly.pdbx_strand_id
1 'polypeptide(L)'
;MSTALHRFGPLPPAMTEAEVERCPFLMLEEDVKSLLFNITTMLLDHLQQPNSIFGDLDPNPSEPSLQTLYKRLKNNDPAPSLIKGHRKVEALVKERLRPQSFKMPLDRSLEDYEDLFYALVARIRDLHGTLTMHLTHFVPDPDRMLFPASNITMATFHDQLIELFALLNNVALVAALHNAVKRGRAKATHDWRLIQLEKHEITQTEFDMLMNRIYDPPPYGDIDGMEFIAGNSSAMICARLQEKYRVFLQLESRTKEKAARWER
;
A
#
# COMPACT_ATOMS: atom_id res chain seq x y z
N MET A 1 -29.68 -16.02 33.43
CA MET A 1 -28.26 -15.66 33.26
C MET A 1 -28.09 -15.16 31.82
N SER A 2 -28.12 -13.84 31.62
CA SER A 2 -28.08 -13.21 30.29
C SER A 2 -27.35 -11.89 30.40
N THR A 3 -26.02 -11.92 30.26
CA THR A 3 -25.14 -10.75 30.19
C THR A 3 -23.77 -11.17 29.64
N ALA A 4 -23.65 -11.37 28.33
CA ALA A 4 -22.34 -11.42 27.63
C ALA A 4 -22.45 -11.11 26.13
N LEU A 5 -23.50 -10.41 25.70
CA LEU A 5 -23.71 -10.01 24.30
C LEU A 5 -23.25 -8.57 24.08
N HIS A 6 -21.96 -8.30 24.31
CA HIS A 6 -21.22 -7.13 23.85
C HIS A 6 -19.79 -7.26 24.36
N ARG A 7 -18.77 -7.30 23.48
CA ARG A 7 -17.41 -6.75 23.75
C ARG A 7 -16.36 -6.89 22.64
N PHE A 8 -16.73 -6.93 21.35
CA PHE A 8 -15.75 -6.73 20.27
C PHE A 8 -16.14 -5.50 19.47
N GLY A 9 -15.31 -4.47 19.55
CA GLY A 9 -15.57 -3.17 18.93
C GLY A 9 -15.44 -3.21 17.41
N PRO A 10 -16.25 -2.44 16.66
CA PRO A 10 -16.00 -2.25 15.25
C PRO A 10 -14.70 -1.46 15.06
N LEU A 11 -14.09 -1.58 13.88
CA LEU A 11 -13.06 -0.63 13.46
C LEU A 11 -13.67 0.79 13.43
N PRO A 12 -12.91 1.83 13.80
CA PRO A 12 -13.37 3.20 13.67
C PRO A 12 -13.70 3.53 12.20
N PRO A 13 -14.55 4.54 11.95
CA PRO A 13 -14.86 4.97 10.59
C PRO A 13 -13.58 5.38 9.86
N ALA A 14 -13.47 4.99 8.59
CA ALA A 14 -12.37 5.42 7.74
C ALA A 14 -12.38 6.94 7.57
N MET A 15 -11.21 7.57 7.60
CA MET A 15 -11.04 8.97 7.27
C MET A 15 -11.51 9.25 5.84
N THR A 16 -11.95 10.47 5.61
CA THR A 16 -12.45 10.97 4.33
C THR A 16 -11.37 11.75 3.59
N GLU A 17 -11.52 11.83 2.27
CA GLU A 17 -10.66 12.68 1.43
C GLU A 17 -10.69 14.14 1.91
N ALA A 18 -11.87 14.65 2.24
CA ALA A 18 -12.04 16.01 2.73
C ALA A 18 -11.29 16.29 4.06
N GLU A 19 -11.20 15.31 4.96
CA GLU A 19 -10.41 15.46 6.20
C GLU A 19 -8.92 15.51 5.90
N VAL A 20 -8.45 14.67 4.97
CA VAL A 20 -7.04 14.61 4.57
C VAL A 20 -6.62 15.90 3.85
N GLU A 21 -7.45 16.40 2.93
CA GLU A 21 -7.17 17.64 2.19
C GLU A 21 -7.17 18.89 3.08
N ARG A 22 -7.94 18.89 4.16
CA ARG A 22 -8.03 20.01 5.11
C ARG A 22 -7.05 19.87 6.28
N CYS A 23 -6.22 18.83 6.30
CA CYS A 23 -5.33 18.56 7.41
C CYS A 23 -4.26 19.67 7.52
N PRO A 24 -4.18 20.42 8.65
CA PRO A 24 -3.29 21.57 8.76
C PRO A 24 -1.86 21.21 9.12
N PHE A 25 -1.60 19.96 9.54
CA PHE A 25 -0.27 19.48 9.90
C PHE A 25 -0.02 18.09 9.30
N LEU A 26 1.21 17.84 8.91
CA LEU A 26 1.64 16.56 8.34
C LEU A 26 2.51 15.83 9.35
N MET A 27 2.33 14.51 9.44
CA MET A 27 3.31 13.67 10.12
C MET A 27 4.64 13.70 9.33
N LEU A 28 5.79 13.62 10.03
CA LEU A 28 7.09 13.59 9.37
C LEU A 28 7.22 12.34 8.49
N GLU A 29 7.82 12.47 7.31
CA GLU A 29 7.91 11.36 6.35
C GLU A 29 8.65 10.14 6.92
N GLU A 30 9.69 10.37 7.73
CA GLU A 30 10.45 9.29 8.40
C GLU A 30 9.60 8.53 9.41
N ASP A 31 8.72 9.22 10.14
CA ASP A 31 7.81 8.61 11.10
C ASP A 31 6.76 7.77 10.38
N VAL A 32 6.21 8.27 9.27
CA VAL A 32 5.25 7.52 8.43
C VAL A 32 5.90 6.26 7.88
N LYS A 33 7.10 6.37 7.28
CA LYS A 33 7.84 5.21 6.74
C LYS A 33 8.10 4.18 7.83
N SER A 34 8.60 4.62 8.99
CA SER A 34 8.89 3.76 10.13
C SER A 34 7.63 3.05 10.64
N LEU A 35 6.52 3.77 10.78
CA LEU A 35 5.25 3.21 11.23
C LEU A 35 4.74 2.14 10.25
N LEU A 36 4.66 2.45 8.95
CA LEU A 36 4.20 1.50 7.93
C LEU A 36 5.08 0.26 7.87
N PHE A 37 6.39 0.44 7.92
CA PHE A 37 7.35 -0.66 7.88
C PHE A 37 7.27 -1.55 9.13
N ASN A 38 7.20 -0.94 10.32
CA ASN A 38 7.16 -1.66 11.59
C ASN A 38 5.84 -2.41 11.78
N ILE A 39 4.69 -1.79 11.49
CA ILE A 39 3.40 -2.48 11.56
C ILE A 39 3.37 -3.65 10.58
N THR A 40 3.86 -3.45 9.34
CA THR A 40 3.90 -4.54 8.37
C THR A 40 4.79 -5.69 8.83
N THR A 41 5.97 -5.38 9.36
CA THR A 41 6.92 -6.40 9.85
C THR A 41 6.27 -7.20 10.98
N MET A 42 5.74 -6.53 12.01
CA MET A 42 5.07 -7.17 13.13
C MET A 42 3.89 -8.04 12.67
N LEU A 43 3.05 -7.53 11.77
CA LEU A 43 1.88 -8.27 11.29
C LEU A 43 2.29 -9.53 10.51
N LEU A 44 3.30 -9.42 9.65
CA LEU A 44 3.81 -10.57 8.91
C LEU A 44 4.47 -11.61 9.83
N ASP A 45 5.19 -11.18 10.87
CA ASP A 45 5.82 -12.09 11.84
C ASP A 45 4.77 -12.90 12.62
N HIS A 46 3.65 -12.30 13.01
CA HIS A 46 2.54 -13.03 13.63
C HIS A 46 1.89 -14.01 12.66
N LEU A 47 1.61 -13.56 11.43
CA LEU A 47 0.90 -14.39 10.45
C LEU A 47 1.74 -15.53 9.87
N GLN A 48 3.07 -15.51 10.03
CA GLN A 48 3.95 -16.63 9.67
C GLN A 48 3.87 -17.80 10.65
N GLN A 49 3.25 -17.62 11.83
CA GLN A 49 3.13 -18.69 12.80
C GLN A 49 2.19 -19.80 12.30
N PRO A 50 2.55 -21.08 12.49
CA PRO A 50 1.73 -22.20 12.07
C PRO A 50 0.38 -22.22 12.80
N ASN A 51 -0.66 -22.77 12.15
CA ASN A 51 -2.03 -22.90 12.67
C ASN A 51 -2.82 -21.60 12.87
N SER A 52 -2.43 -20.54 12.16
CA SER A 52 -3.24 -19.33 12.05
C SER A 52 -4.61 -19.64 11.41
N ILE A 53 -5.69 -19.15 12.03
CA ILE A 53 -7.07 -19.25 11.49
C ILE A 53 -7.26 -18.43 10.20
N PHE A 54 -6.26 -17.64 9.81
CA PHE A 54 -6.30 -16.73 8.67
C PHE A 54 -5.87 -17.37 7.34
N GLY A 55 -5.58 -18.68 7.35
CA GLY A 55 -5.10 -19.40 6.17
C GLY A 55 -3.68 -18.99 5.76
N ASP A 56 -3.32 -19.35 4.52
CA ASP A 56 -2.00 -19.04 3.96
C ASP A 56 -1.83 -17.54 3.74
N LEU A 57 -0.64 -17.05 4.10
CA LEU A 57 -0.26 -15.65 3.98
C LEU A 57 -0.24 -15.12 2.55
N ASP A 58 0.17 -15.95 1.61
CA ASP A 58 0.31 -15.58 0.20
C ASP A 58 0.18 -16.83 -0.69
N PRO A 59 -1.04 -17.21 -1.12
CA PRO A 59 -1.22 -18.37 -1.99
C PRO A 59 -0.60 -18.15 -3.37
N ASN A 60 -0.30 -16.90 -3.76
CA ASN A 60 0.27 -16.59 -5.07
C ASN A 60 1.28 -15.42 -5.01
N PRO A 61 2.60 -15.69 -5.06
CA PRO A 61 3.64 -14.66 -5.03
C PRO A 61 3.66 -13.77 -6.30
N SER A 62 2.81 -14.06 -7.30
CA SER A 62 2.58 -13.21 -8.47
C SER A 62 1.45 -12.19 -8.26
N GLU A 63 0.87 -12.11 -7.06
CA GLU A 63 -0.16 -11.16 -6.69
C GLU A 63 0.37 -10.09 -5.73
N PRO A 64 -0.16 -8.86 -5.79
CA PRO A 64 0.27 -7.76 -4.93
C PRO A 64 -0.32 -7.88 -3.51
N SER A 65 0.07 -8.93 -2.79
CA SER A 65 -0.27 -9.14 -1.37
C SER A 65 0.55 -8.21 -0.45
N LEU A 66 0.17 -8.11 0.83
CA LEU A 66 0.98 -7.39 1.83
C LEU A 66 2.42 -7.93 1.89
N GLN A 67 2.58 -9.26 1.86
CA GLN A 67 3.89 -9.89 1.91
C GLN A 67 4.70 -9.62 0.65
N THR A 68 4.09 -9.74 -0.53
CA THR A 68 4.75 -9.46 -1.81
C THR A 68 5.17 -8.00 -1.89
N LEU A 69 4.30 -7.05 -1.55
CA LEU A 69 4.63 -5.63 -1.59
C LEU A 69 5.69 -5.25 -0.56
N TYR A 70 5.66 -5.83 0.65
CA TYR A 70 6.70 -5.66 1.64
C TYR A 70 8.06 -6.19 1.18
N LYS A 71 8.11 -7.41 0.63
CA LYS A 71 9.34 -7.99 0.06
C LYS A 71 9.90 -7.13 -1.06
N ARG A 72 9.03 -6.63 -1.94
CA ARG A 72 9.43 -5.72 -3.02
C ARG A 72 10.03 -4.43 -2.49
N LEU A 73 9.39 -3.80 -1.50
CA LEU A 73 9.93 -2.61 -0.86
C LEU A 73 11.31 -2.90 -0.22
N LYS A 74 11.41 -4.03 0.51
CA LYS A 74 12.63 -4.48 1.21
C LYS A 74 13.80 -4.77 0.28
N ASN A 75 13.53 -5.41 -0.86
CA ASN A 75 14.52 -5.82 -1.83
C ASN A 75 14.87 -4.74 -2.87
N ASN A 76 14.31 -3.53 -2.70
CA ASN A 76 14.44 -2.44 -3.66
C ASN A 76 13.92 -2.82 -5.07
N ASP A 77 12.88 -3.66 -5.13
CA ASP A 77 12.21 -3.97 -6.38
C ASP A 77 11.44 -2.74 -6.87
N PRO A 78 11.42 -2.50 -8.20
CA PRO A 78 10.72 -1.36 -8.77
C PRO A 78 9.20 -1.49 -8.58
N ALA A 79 8.56 -0.36 -8.24
CA ALA A 79 7.11 -0.24 -8.23
C ALA A 79 6.57 0.13 -9.63
N PRO A 80 5.28 -0.13 -9.92
CA PRO A 80 4.62 0.37 -11.13
C PRO A 80 4.78 1.89 -11.29
N SER A 81 4.63 2.38 -12.53
CA SER A 81 4.75 3.82 -12.80
C SER A 81 3.73 4.64 -11.98
N LEU A 82 4.16 5.79 -11.47
CA LEU A 82 3.26 6.76 -10.84
C LEU A 82 2.29 7.37 -11.86
N ILE A 83 2.64 7.39 -13.15
CA ILE A 83 1.75 7.81 -14.24
C ILE A 83 0.82 6.65 -14.61
N LYS A 84 -0.49 6.78 -14.30
CA LYS A 84 -1.49 5.70 -14.47
C LYS A 84 -1.50 5.10 -15.87
N GLY A 85 -1.42 5.93 -16.92
CA GLY A 85 -1.40 5.47 -18.31
C GLY A 85 -0.22 4.56 -18.65
N HIS A 86 0.94 4.74 -18.01
CA HIS A 86 2.15 3.97 -18.31
C HIS A 86 2.08 2.54 -17.77
N ARG A 87 1.23 2.28 -16.77
CA ARG A 87 1.13 0.96 -16.11
C ARG A 87 0.66 -0.15 -17.06
N LYS A 88 -0.02 0.22 -18.15
CA LYS A 88 -0.58 -0.72 -19.15
C LYS A 88 0.28 -0.85 -20.41
N VAL A 89 1.30 -0.02 -20.58
CA VAL A 89 2.14 0.00 -21.79
C VAL A 89 3.36 -0.89 -21.57
N GLU A 90 3.37 -2.08 -22.19
CA GLU A 90 4.43 -3.08 -21.95
C GLU A 90 5.86 -2.54 -22.13
N ALA A 91 6.09 -1.69 -23.14
CA ALA A 91 7.41 -1.12 -23.42
C ALA A 91 7.94 -0.28 -22.23
N LEU A 92 7.08 0.59 -21.69
CA LEU A 92 7.40 1.44 -20.54
C LEU A 92 7.56 0.61 -19.25
N VAL A 93 6.77 -0.45 -19.10
CA VAL A 93 6.91 -1.38 -17.97
C VAL A 93 8.24 -2.13 -18.04
N LYS A 94 8.64 -2.63 -19.22
CA LYS A 94 9.93 -3.31 -19.42
C LYS A 94 11.11 -2.39 -19.14
N GLU A 95 11.02 -1.13 -19.54
CA GLU A 95 12.05 -0.13 -19.23
C GLU A 95 12.21 0.07 -17.72
N ARG A 96 11.09 0.11 -16.98
CA ARG A 96 11.08 0.30 -15.53
C ARG A 96 11.55 -0.91 -14.72
N LEU A 97 11.43 -2.12 -15.28
CA LEU A 97 11.94 -3.36 -14.68
C LEU A 97 13.48 -3.47 -14.71
N ARG A 98 14.16 -2.53 -15.37
CA ARG A 98 15.63 -2.50 -15.37
C ARG A 98 16.19 -2.24 -13.96
N PRO A 99 17.40 -2.73 -13.66
CA PRO A 99 18.04 -2.48 -12.37
C PRO A 99 18.12 -0.98 -12.07
N GLN A 100 17.69 -0.61 -10.86
CA GLN A 100 17.79 0.75 -10.34
C GLN A 100 18.90 0.82 -9.30
N SER A 101 19.34 2.05 -8.96
CA SER A 101 20.26 2.24 -7.85
C SER A 101 19.64 1.69 -6.56
N PHE A 102 20.46 0.98 -5.79
CA PHE A 102 20.02 0.40 -4.53
C PHE A 102 19.76 1.49 -3.50
N LYS A 103 18.58 1.44 -2.87
CA LYS A 103 18.22 2.24 -1.71
C LYS A 103 17.74 1.31 -0.61
N MET A 104 18.15 1.58 0.64
CA MET A 104 17.55 0.87 1.77
C MET A 104 16.07 1.25 1.88
N PRO A 105 15.20 0.40 2.45
CA PRO A 105 13.77 0.66 2.49
C PRO A 105 13.41 2.02 3.10
N LEU A 106 14.05 2.41 4.20
CA LEU A 106 13.82 3.70 4.86
C LEU A 106 14.40 4.90 4.07
N ASP A 107 15.35 4.67 3.16
CA ASP A 107 15.89 5.73 2.28
C ASP A 107 15.02 5.95 1.03
N ARG A 108 14.00 5.11 0.83
CA ARG A 108 13.04 5.29 -0.27
C ARG A 108 12.13 6.49 0.02
N SER A 109 11.63 7.10 -1.04
CA SER A 109 10.72 8.23 -0.93
C SER A 109 9.35 7.75 -0.41
N LEU A 110 8.65 8.63 0.31
CA LEU A 110 7.40 8.23 1.00
C LEU A 110 6.33 7.73 0.01
N GLU A 111 6.28 8.25 -1.22
CA GLU A 111 5.32 7.78 -2.22
C GLU A 111 5.49 6.29 -2.62
N ASP A 112 6.66 5.69 -2.41
CA ASP A 112 6.88 4.25 -2.64
C ASP A 112 6.12 3.37 -1.63
N TYR A 113 5.65 3.95 -0.53
CA TYR A 113 4.88 3.27 0.51
C TYR A 113 3.38 3.28 0.27
N GLU A 114 2.88 3.95 -0.80
CA GLU A 114 1.45 4.03 -1.13
C GLU A 114 0.79 2.64 -1.20
N ASP A 115 1.39 1.72 -1.96
CA ASP A 115 0.83 0.38 -2.16
C ASP A 115 0.90 -0.47 -0.90
N LEU A 116 1.97 -0.30 -0.10
CA LEU A 116 2.12 -0.99 1.16
C LEU A 116 1.05 -0.54 2.17
N PHE A 117 0.79 0.76 2.24
CA PHE A 117 -0.28 1.33 3.06
C PHE A 117 -1.63 0.70 2.71
N TYR A 118 -2.00 0.67 1.42
CA TYR A 118 -3.26 0.06 0.98
C TYR A 118 -3.35 -1.42 1.35
N ALA A 119 -2.31 -2.19 1.05
CA ALA A 119 -2.28 -3.62 1.37
C ALA A 119 -2.39 -3.87 2.87
N LEU A 120 -1.79 -2.99 3.69
CA LEU A 120 -1.84 -3.09 5.15
C LEU A 120 -3.24 -2.78 5.69
N VAL A 121 -3.88 -1.71 5.20
CA VAL A 121 -5.26 -1.36 5.53
C VAL A 121 -6.22 -2.49 5.17
N ALA A 122 -6.11 -3.02 3.94
CA ALA A 122 -6.91 -4.15 3.48
C ALA A 122 -6.73 -5.37 4.39
N ARG A 123 -5.47 -5.73 4.69
CA ARG A 123 -5.16 -6.90 5.52
C ARG A 123 -5.69 -6.77 6.94
N ILE A 124 -5.51 -5.62 7.58
CA ILE A 124 -6.02 -5.40 8.95
C ILE A 124 -7.55 -5.55 8.99
N ARG A 125 -8.26 -5.03 7.99
CA ARG A 125 -9.72 -5.17 7.90
C ARG A 125 -10.15 -6.62 7.72
N ASP A 126 -9.46 -7.38 6.87
CA ASP A 126 -9.77 -8.80 6.67
C ASP A 126 -9.53 -9.63 7.93
N LEU A 127 -8.41 -9.38 8.62
CA LEU A 127 -8.09 -10.06 9.87
C LEU A 127 -9.11 -9.72 10.97
N HIS A 128 -9.48 -8.45 11.09
CA HIS A 128 -10.49 -7.99 12.05
C HIS A 128 -11.86 -8.60 11.76
N GLY A 129 -12.28 -8.63 10.50
CA GLY A 129 -13.53 -9.27 10.08
C GLY A 129 -13.55 -10.77 10.37
N THR A 130 -12.44 -11.46 10.07
CA THR A 130 -12.28 -12.90 10.34
C THR A 130 -12.35 -13.19 11.84
N LEU A 131 -11.62 -12.44 12.67
CA LEU A 131 -11.67 -12.59 14.13
C LEU A 131 -13.04 -12.27 14.70
N THR A 132 -13.65 -11.18 14.25
CA THR A 132 -14.99 -10.78 14.70
C THR A 132 -15.99 -11.90 14.40
N MET A 133 -15.93 -12.50 13.21
CA MET A 133 -16.76 -13.65 12.86
C MET A 133 -16.48 -14.85 13.79
N HIS A 134 -15.21 -15.19 14.03
CA HIS A 134 -14.84 -16.28 14.92
C HIS A 134 -15.31 -16.08 16.36
N LEU A 135 -15.15 -14.88 16.90
CA LEU A 135 -15.49 -14.52 18.28
C LEU A 135 -16.99 -14.35 18.51
N THR A 136 -17.77 -14.10 17.45
CA THR A 136 -19.23 -13.90 17.55
C THR A 136 -20.05 -15.13 17.18
N HIS A 137 -19.58 -15.97 16.26
CA HIS A 137 -20.37 -17.07 15.68
C HIS A 137 -19.87 -18.47 16.04
N PHE A 138 -18.61 -18.64 16.44
CA PHE A 138 -18.06 -19.94 16.87
C PHE A 138 -17.92 -19.95 18.39
N VAL A 139 -17.93 -21.13 19.03
CA VAL A 139 -17.83 -21.26 20.50
C VAL A 139 -16.69 -20.38 21.01
N PRO A 140 -17.00 -19.23 21.64
CA PRO A 140 -16.02 -18.19 21.82
C PRO A 140 -15.13 -18.56 23.00
N ASP A 141 -13.86 -18.79 22.73
CA ASP A 141 -12.82 -18.72 23.76
C ASP A 141 -11.93 -17.52 23.43
N PRO A 142 -12.25 -16.32 23.93
CA PRO A 142 -11.47 -15.11 23.69
C PRO A 142 -10.02 -15.22 24.18
N ASP A 143 -9.79 -16.07 25.19
CA ASP A 143 -8.49 -16.33 25.82
C ASP A 143 -7.70 -17.42 25.09
N ARG A 144 -8.29 -18.03 24.06
CA ARG A 144 -7.58 -18.96 23.18
C ARG A 144 -6.36 -18.27 22.57
N MET A 145 -5.22 -18.91 22.72
CA MET A 145 -3.97 -18.46 22.09
C MET A 145 -4.10 -18.52 20.57
N LEU A 146 -3.96 -17.37 19.94
CA LEU A 146 -3.90 -17.23 18.48
C LEU A 146 -2.47 -17.33 17.98
N PHE A 147 -1.52 -16.75 18.73
CA PHE A 147 -0.10 -16.78 18.45
C PHE A 147 0.66 -17.26 19.70
N PRO A 148 0.87 -18.59 19.85
CA PRO A 148 1.49 -19.16 21.05
C PRO A 148 2.90 -18.65 21.31
N ALA A 149 3.67 -18.35 20.27
CA ALA A 149 5.05 -17.88 20.42
C ALA A 149 5.15 -16.48 21.05
N SER A 150 4.11 -15.66 20.90
CA SER A 150 4.04 -14.30 21.43
C SER A 150 3.02 -14.14 22.56
N ASN A 151 2.41 -15.24 23.05
CA ASN A 151 1.36 -15.25 24.08
C ASN A 151 0.19 -14.30 23.76
N ILE A 152 -0.18 -14.18 22.48
CA ILE A 152 -1.29 -13.31 22.06
C ILE A 152 -2.55 -14.16 21.88
N THR A 153 -3.60 -13.78 22.60
CA THR A 153 -4.93 -14.39 22.51
C THR A 153 -5.75 -13.78 21.38
N MET A 154 -6.87 -14.42 21.02
CA MET A 154 -7.78 -13.90 20.00
C MET A 154 -8.34 -12.52 20.37
N ALA A 155 -8.70 -12.30 21.65
CA ALA A 155 -9.18 -11.00 22.13
C ALA A 155 -8.10 -9.91 22.04
N THR A 156 -6.89 -10.21 22.53
CA THR A 156 -5.78 -9.24 22.51
C THR A 156 -5.41 -8.85 21.09
N PHE A 157 -5.37 -9.81 20.15
CA PHE A 157 -5.09 -9.48 18.75
C PHE A 157 -6.24 -8.68 18.09
N HIS A 158 -7.49 -8.95 18.46
CA HIS A 158 -8.63 -8.17 17.99
C HIS A 158 -8.52 -6.69 18.37
N ASP A 159 -8.22 -6.42 19.65
CA ASP A 159 -8.01 -5.06 20.15
C ASP A 159 -6.79 -4.39 19.49
N GLN A 160 -5.69 -5.13 19.31
CA GLN A 160 -4.51 -4.63 18.59
C GLN A 160 -4.84 -4.22 17.15
N LEU A 161 -5.67 -4.98 16.42
CA LEU A 161 -6.06 -4.60 15.06
C LEU A 161 -6.87 -3.30 15.03
N ILE A 162 -7.67 -3.02 16.04
CA ILE A 162 -8.39 -1.74 16.18
C ILE A 162 -7.38 -0.59 16.37
N GLU A 163 -6.41 -0.77 17.25
CA GLU A 163 -5.35 0.23 17.50
C GLU A 163 -4.51 0.48 16.24
N LEU A 164 -4.07 -0.57 15.55
CA LEU A 164 -3.31 -0.46 14.32
C LEU A 164 -4.12 0.23 13.22
N PHE A 165 -5.41 -0.11 13.08
CA PHE A 165 -6.26 0.57 12.12
C PHE A 165 -6.43 2.05 12.48
N ALA A 166 -6.60 2.39 13.75
CA ALA A 166 -6.70 3.79 14.20
C ALA A 166 -5.42 4.58 13.90
N LEU A 167 -4.24 3.96 14.06
CA LEU A 167 -2.95 4.57 13.68
C LEU A 167 -2.86 4.81 12.17
N LEU A 168 -3.23 3.83 11.35
CA LEU A 168 -3.24 3.98 9.88
C LEU A 168 -4.33 4.95 9.38
N ASN A 169 -5.39 5.12 10.17
CA ASN A 169 -6.48 6.05 9.91
C ASN A 169 -6.21 7.45 10.50
N ASN A 170 -4.97 7.72 10.94
CA ASN A 170 -4.55 9.04 11.37
C ASN A 170 -4.49 10.00 10.16
N VAL A 171 -5.26 11.08 10.23
CA VAL A 171 -5.40 12.05 9.13
C VAL A 171 -4.06 12.68 8.75
N ALA A 172 -3.18 12.98 9.71
CA ALA A 172 -1.89 13.61 9.43
C ALA A 172 -0.89 12.66 8.78
N LEU A 173 -0.95 11.37 9.09
CA LEU A 173 -0.18 10.33 8.41
C LEU A 173 -0.62 10.24 6.94
N VAL A 174 -1.93 10.16 6.70
CA VAL A 174 -2.46 9.99 5.36
C VAL A 174 -2.32 11.26 4.54
N ALA A 175 -2.40 12.45 5.14
CA ALA A 175 -2.09 13.70 4.48
C ALA A 175 -0.62 13.78 4.04
N ALA A 176 0.31 13.31 4.87
CA ALA A 176 1.73 13.25 4.50
C ALA A 176 1.94 12.32 3.29
N LEU A 177 1.33 11.13 3.31
CA LEU A 177 1.41 10.18 2.20
C LEU A 177 0.71 10.71 0.94
N HIS A 178 -0.45 11.35 1.08
CA HIS A 178 -1.19 12.01 -0.01
C HIS A 178 -0.35 13.06 -0.72
N ASN A 179 0.30 13.94 0.05
CA ASN A 179 1.16 14.98 -0.49
C ASN A 179 2.44 14.42 -1.12
N ALA A 180 3.05 13.38 -0.52
CA ALA A 180 4.18 12.70 -1.12
C ALA A 180 3.81 12.06 -2.47
N VAL A 181 2.64 11.41 -2.55
CA VAL A 181 2.12 10.83 -3.80
C VAL A 181 1.86 11.91 -4.86
N LYS A 182 1.28 13.05 -4.48
CA LYS A 182 1.12 14.21 -5.39
C LYS A 182 2.46 14.66 -5.94
N ARG A 183 3.42 14.91 -5.06
CA ARG A 183 4.79 15.31 -5.42
C ARG A 183 5.46 14.29 -6.35
N GLY A 184 5.39 13.00 -6.00
CA GLY A 184 5.97 11.92 -6.81
C GLY A 184 5.36 11.83 -8.20
N ARG A 185 4.03 11.98 -8.31
CA ARG A 185 3.32 12.00 -9.60
C ARG A 185 3.62 13.24 -10.42
N ALA A 186 3.69 14.41 -9.79
CA ALA A 186 4.09 15.66 -10.44
C ALA A 186 5.50 15.54 -11.02
N LYS A 187 6.45 15.08 -10.20
CA LYS A 187 7.83 14.85 -10.63
C LYS A 187 7.92 13.83 -11.77
N ALA A 188 7.27 12.67 -11.64
CA ALA A 188 7.29 11.66 -12.69
C ALA A 188 6.71 12.19 -14.01
N THR A 189 5.64 12.99 -13.95
CA THR A 189 5.03 13.62 -15.12
C THR A 189 5.94 14.68 -15.74
N HIS A 190 6.55 15.52 -14.91
CA HIS A 190 7.56 16.50 -15.34
C HIS A 190 8.72 15.81 -16.07
N ASP A 191 9.37 14.84 -15.42
CA ASP A 191 10.54 14.12 -15.96
C ASP A 191 10.20 13.44 -17.29
N TRP A 192 9.02 12.82 -17.38
CA TRP A 192 8.59 12.19 -18.63
C TRP A 192 8.37 13.21 -19.75
N ARG A 193 7.75 14.36 -19.46
CA ARG A 193 7.49 15.42 -20.44
C ARG A 193 8.76 16.11 -20.89
N LEU A 194 9.74 16.25 -20.00
CA LEU A 194 11.07 16.76 -20.35
C LEU A 194 11.73 15.84 -21.40
N ILE A 195 11.67 14.52 -21.21
CA ILE A 195 12.18 13.54 -22.19
C ILE A 195 11.44 13.69 -23.54
N GLN A 196 10.13 13.95 -23.54
CA GLN A 196 9.39 14.18 -24.79
C GLN A 196 9.80 15.47 -25.49
N LEU A 197 10.06 16.53 -24.73
CA LEU A 197 10.55 17.81 -25.25
C LEU A 197 11.94 17.65 -25.87
N GLU A 198 12.85 16.95 -25.20
CA GLU A 198 14.20 16.63 -25.71
C GLU A 198 14.16 15.82 -27.00
N LYS A 199 13.15 14.95 -27.16
CA LYS A 199 12.91 14.17 -28.39
C LYS A 199 12.13 14.93 -29.47
N HIS A 200 11.77 16.20 -29.22
CA HIS A 200 10.93 17.01 -30.10
C HIS A 200 9.55 16.38 -30.39
N GLU A 201 9.02 15.56 -29.47
CA GLU A 201 7.67 15.01 -29.55
C GLU A 201 6.60 16.03 -29.13
N ILE A 202 7.00 17.03 -28.34
CA ILE A 202 6.18 18.17 -27.91
C ILE A 202 6.96 19.47 -28.09
N THR A 203 6.24 20.58 -28.16
CA THR A 203 6.80 21.94 -28.22
C THR A 203 7.07 22.50 -26.81
N GLN A 204 7.94 23.52 -26.72
CA GLN A 204 8.18 24.24 -25.47
C GLN A 204 6.89 24.83 -24.89
N THR A 205 6.02 25.37 -25.75
CA THR A 205 4.75 25.97 -25.32
C THR A 205 3.82 24.92 -24.70
N GLU A 206 3.72 23.72 -25.28
CA GLU A 206 2.95 22.62 -24.69
C GLU A 206 3.52 22.15 -23.34
N PHE A 207 4.86 22.11 -23.22
CA PHE A 207 5.53 21.80 -21.97
C PHE A 207 5.20 22.85 -20.89
N ASP A 208 5.37 24.14 -21.20
CA ASP A 208 5.11 25.24 -20.26
C ASP A 208 3.64 25.30 -19.82
N MET A 209 2.70 25.11 -20.76
CA MET A 209 1.27 25.03 -20.43
C MET A 209 0.97 23.90 -19.44
N LEU A 210 1.61 22.74 -19.61
CA LEU A 210 1.43 21.62 -18.70
C LEU A 210 2.09 21.88 -17.34
N MET A 211 3.29 22.50 -17.31
CA MET A 211 3.95 22.81 -16.05
C MET A 211 3.13 23.80 -15.22
N ASN A 212 2.52 24.80 -15.86
CA ASN A 212 1.59 25.69 -15.19
C ASN A 212 0.43 24.90 -14.57
N ARG A 213 -0.18 23.95 -15.28
CA ARG A 213 -1.26 23.12 -14.71
C ARG A 213 -0.82 22.23 -13.53
N ILE A 214 0.42 21.75 -13.55
CA ILE A 214 0.94 20.88 -12.49
C ILE A 214 1.25 21.69 -11.23
N TYR A 215 1.86 22.86 -11.37
CA TYR A 215 2.40 23.62 -10.24
C TYR A 215 1.54 24.84 -9.83
N ASP A 216 0.48 25.17 -10.58
CA ASP A 216 -0.47 26.25 -10.30
C ASP A 216 -1.92 25.71 -10.26
N PRO A 217 -2.66 25.84 -9.14
CA PRO A 217 -2.23 26.44 -7.87
C PRO A 217 -1.18 25.60 -7.14
N PRO A 218 -0.27 26.24 -6.38
CA PRO A 218 0.76 25.52 -5.62
C PRO A 218 0.15 24.71 -4.46
N PRO A 219 0.77 23.60 -4.05
CA PRO A 219 2.02 23.05 -4.58
C PRO A 219 1.85 22.14 -5.80
N TYR A 220 0.69 21.50 -5.97
CA TYR A 220 0.40 20.56 -7.07
C TYR A 220 -1.10 20.58 -7.44
N GLY A 221 -1.52 21.55 -8.26
CA GLY A 221 -2.92 21.87 -8.55
C GLY A 221 -3.72 20.70 -9.13
N ASP A 222 -3.46 20.33 -10.39
CA ASP A 222 -4.19 19.29 -11.13
C ASP A 222 -3.74 17.85 -10.82
N ILE A 223 -2.83 17.63 -9.86
CA ILE A 223 -2.28 16.30 -9.59
C ILE A 223 -3.06 15.61 -8.46
N ASP A 224 -3.70 14.50 -8.82
CA ASP A 224 -4.32 13.57 -7.88
C ASP A 224 -3.28 13.00 -6.89
N GLY A 225 -3.62 12.99 -5.61
CA GLY A 225 -2.87 12.29 -4.58
C GLY A 225 -3.31 10.82 -4.44
N MET A 226 -3.35 10.32 -3.22
CA MET A 226 -3.86 8.99 -2.93
C MET A 226 -5.28 8.77 -3.48
N GLU A 227 -5.57 7.55 -3.94
CA GLU A 227 -6.92 7.17 -4.38
C GLU A 227 -7.77 6.77 -3.17
N PHE A 228 -8.79 7.56 -2.84
CA PHE A 228 -9.73 7.23 -1.76
C PHE A 228 -10.72 6.15 -2.21
N ILE A 229 -10.49 4.92 -1.76
CA ILE A 229 -11.35 3.77 -2.06
C ILE A 229 -12.49 3.75 -1.05
N ALA A 230 -13.74 3.87 -1.51
CA ALA A 230 -14.93 4.00 -0.68
C ALA A 230 -14.93 3.02 0.52
N GLY A 231 -14.92 3.59 1.73
CA GLY A 231 -14.95 2.85 2.99
C GLY A 231 -13.74 1.95 3.26
N ASN A 232 -12.63 2.12 2.53
CA ASN A 232 -11.46 1.26 2.58
C ASN A 232 -11.82 -0.23 2.48
N SER A 233 -12.77 -0.59 1.62
CA SER A 233 -13.16 -1.99 1.42
C SER A 233 -11.96 -2.83 0.99
N SER A 234 -11.64 -3.88 1.76
CA SER A 234 -10.48 -4.74 1.47
C SER A 234 -10.54 -5.32 0.06
N ALA A 235 -11.69 -5.87 -0.34
CA ALA A 235 -11.88 -6.42 -1.69
C ALA A 235 -11.63 -5.39 -2.79
N MET A 236 -12.06 -4.14 -2.59
CA MET A 236 -11.84 -3.05 -3.56
C MET A 236 -10.38 -2.64 -3.60
N ILE A 237 -9.71 -2.56 -2.45
CA ILE A 237 -8.27 -2.29 -2.37
C ILE A 237 -7.48 -3.37 -3.09
N CYS A 238 -7.75 -4.65 -2.80
CA CYS A 238 -7.12 -5.79 -3.44
C CYS A 238 -7.32 -5.77 -4.97
N ALA A 239 -8.55 -5.53 -5.44
CA ALA A 239 -8.84 -5.42 -6.87
C ALA A 239 -8.08 -4.26 -7.54
N ARG A 240 -7.95 -3.11 -6.85
CA ARG A 240 -7.20 -1.95 -7.34
C ARG A 240 -5.71 -2.23 -7.42
N LEU A 241 -5.12 -2.85 -6.39
CA LEU A 241 -3.72 -3.28 -6.40
C LEU A 241 -3.47 -4.30 -7.51
N GLN A 242 -4.35 -5.30 -7.66
CA GLN A 242 -4.26 -6.30 -8.73
C GLN A 242 -4.26 -5.63 -10.12
N GLU A 243 -5.16 -4.70 -10.42
CA GLU A 243 -5.14 -3.99 -11.71
C GLU A 243 -3.91 -3.08 -11.87
N LYS A 244 -3.42 -2.43 -10.79
CA LYS A 244 -2.20 -1.61 -10.82
C LYS A 244 -0.97 -2.46 -11.18
N TYR A 245 -0.88 -3.68 -10.67
CA TYR A 245 0.28 -4.57 -10.82
C TYR A 245 0.13 -5.60 -11.95
N ARG A 246 -1.06 -5.76 -12.55
CA ARG A 246 -1.39 -6.85 -13.49
C ARG A 246 -0.34 -7.03 -14.59
N VAL A 247 -0.09 -5.98 -15.37
CA VAL A 247 0.89 -6.03 -16.48
C VAL A 247 2.31 -6.11 -15.95
N PHE A 248 2.57 -5.45 -14.82
CA PHE A 248 3.90 -5.37 -14.20
C PHE A 248 4.42 -6.74 -13.75
N LEU A 249 3.64 -7.44 -12.91
CA LEU A 249 4.02 -8.75 -12.37
C LEU A 249 3.99 -9.83 -13.45
N GLN A 250 3.08 -9.75 -14.44
CA GLN A 250 3.08 -10.66 -15.58
C GLN A 250 4.37 -10.56 -16.40
N LEU A 251 4.84 -9.35 -16.69
CA LEU A 251 6.09 -9.16 -17.44
C LEU A 251 7.32 -9.56 -16.63
N GLU A 252 7.33 -9.25 -15.33
CA GLU A 252 8.40 -9.67 -14.43
C GLU A 252 8.52 -11.19 -14.37
N SER A 253 7.40 -11.90 -14.18
CA SER A 253 7.35 -13.37 -14.16
C SER A 253 7.86 -13.98 -15.47
N ARG A 254 7.37 -13.49 -16.63
CA ARG A 254 7.86 -13.93 -17.95
C ARG A 254 9.36 -13.70 -18.15
N THR A 255 9.91 -12.64 -17.55
CA THR A 255 11.34 -12.32 -17.67
C THR A 255 12.17 -13.27 -16.81
N LYS A 256 11.74 -13.54 -15.57
CA LYS A 256 12.35 -14.52 -14.66
C LYS A 256 12.31 -15.94 -15.24
N GLU A 257 11.18 -16.36 -15.80
CA GLU A 257 11.04 -17.66 -16.45
C GLU A 257 11.98 -17.82 -17.66
N LYS A 258 12.13 -16.76 -18.47
CA LYS A 258 13.06 -16.80 -19.60
C LYS A 258 14.49 -16.94 -19.11
N ALA A 259 14.91 -16.14 -18.12
CA ALA A 259 16.26 -16.23 -17.54
C ALA A 259 16.55 -17.65 -17.00
N ALA A 260 15.62 -18.22 -16.24
CA ALA A 260 15.76 -19.57 -15.69
C ALA A 260 15.85 -20.69 -16.74
N ARG A 261 15.32 -20.47 -17.96
CA ARG A 261 15.47 -21.42 -19.08
C ARG A 261 16.83 -21.31 -19.77
N TRP A 262 17.45 -20.13 -19.77
CA TRP A 262 18.78 -19.93 -20.36
C TRP A 262 19.91 -20.40 -19.44
N GLU A 263 19.65 -20.51 -18.14
CA GLU A 263 20.59 -21.03 -17.13
C GLU A 263 20.58 -22.57 -17.01
N ARG A 264 19.68 -23.26 -17.72
CA ARG A 264 19.58 -24.73 -17.78
C ARG A 264 20.15 -25.25 -19.10
#